data_AF-A0A7S1NXX3-F1
#
_entry.id   AF-A0A7S1NXX3-F1
#
_cell.length_a   1.000
_cell.length_b   1.000
_cell.length_c   1.000
_cell.angle_alpha   90.00
_cell.angle_beta   90.00
_cell.angle_gamma   90.00
#
_symmetry.space_group_name_H-M   'P 1'
#
loop_
_entity.id
_entity.type
_entity.pdbx_description
1 polymer ?
#
loop_
_entity_poly.entity_id
_entity_poly.type
_entity_poly.pdbx_seq_one_letter_code
_entity_poly.pdbx_strand_id
1 'polypeptide(L)'
;GFGGANAHILVEAKALSAAQIDEMLNKDKASAALQNKIGFMFTGQGSQYVEMGRKLYDNEEVFRSCIDQCATVLDPLLPVPLTGILYPKTNDQDKTKMQEMIDQTRFSQPLIFAVEYSLAELLRSRGVTPDVVMGHSIGEYVAATIAGVMSLEDGLKLIAERARIMDDAPQNDGVMAACRLSEEEVLKGIASVGEDETRTVSVAAVNGPKSVVVSGKRGEVEAVMKALKVGGRYKL
;
A
#
# COMPACT_ATOMS: atom_id res chain seq x y z
N GLY A 1 4.04 10.37 -4.64
CA GLY A 1 2.72 10.56 -4.01
C GLY A 1 2.89 10.49 -2.51
N PHE A 2 1.96 11.05 -1.74
CA PHE A 2 2.04 11.25 -0.29
C PHE A 2 1.36 10.13 0.56
N GLY A 3 1.24 8.89 0.08
CA GLY A 3 0.93 7.75 0.98
C GLY A 3 2.22 7.38 1.72
N GLY A 4 2.35 7.20 3.04
CA GLY A 4 1.48 6.57 4.05
C GLY A 4 2.08 5.24 4.62
N ALA A 5 3.35 5.16 5.06
CA ALA A 5 4.01 3.92 5.54
C ALA A 5 3.87 3.64 7.06
N ASN A 6 3.28 2.51 7.41
CA ASN A 6 4.00 1.44 8.13
C ASN A 6 4.50 0.48 7.04
N ALA A 7 5.73 -0.03 7.17
CA ALA A 7 6.30 -1.02 6.27
C ALA A 7 6.95 -2.12 7.10
N HIS A 8 6.29 -3.27 7.18
CA HIS A 8 6.85 -4.47 7.80
C HIS A 8 7.65 -5.26 6.75
N ILE A 9 8.96 -5.42 6.99
CA ILE A 9 9.82 -6.27 6.15
C ILE A 9 9.68 -7.71 6.66
N LEU A 10 9.06 -8.58 5.85
CA LEU A 10 9.08 -10.02 6.10
C LEU A 10 10.42 -10.58 5.61
N VAL A 11 11.41 -10.62 6.50
CA VAL A 11 12.67 -11.34 6.23
C VAL A 11 12.56 -12.73 6.83
N GLU A 12 12.17 -13.72 6.02
CA GLU A 12 12.45 -15.11 6.37
C GLU A 12 13.89 -15.42 5.98
N ALA A 13 14.83 -15.08 6.88
CA ALA A 13 16.21 -15.56 6.76
C ALA A 13 16.35 -16.82 7.61
N LYS A 14 16.82 -17.91 7.00
CA LYS A 14 17.33 -19.07 7.74
C LYS A 14 18.42 -18.55 8.70
N ALA A 15 18.27 -18.77 10.01
CA ALA A 15 19.23 -18.28 10.99
C ALA A 15 20.65 -18.74 10.61
N LEU A 16 21.52 -17.80 10.28
CA LEU A 16 22.91 -18.08 9.96
C LEU A 16 23.65 -18.33 11.27
N SER A 17 24.40 -19.42 11.32
CA SER A 17 25.36 -19.66 12.40
C SER A 17 26.49 -18.62 12.35
N ALA A 18 27.13 -18.36 13.50
CA ALA A 18 28.27 -17.43 13.58
C ALA A 18 29.39 -17.79 12.57
N ALA A 19 29.58 -19.08 12.28
CA ALA A 19 30.53 -19.56 11.28
C ALA A 19 30.16 -19.15 9.85
N GLN A 20 28.87 -19.13 9.51
CA GLN A 20 28.41 -18.67 8.19
C GLN A 20 28.55 -17.16 8.03
N ILE A 21 28.39 -16.39 9.11
CA ILE A 21 28.61 -14.94 9.13
C ILE A 21 30.09 -14.63 8.91
N ASP A 22 30.99 -15.32 9.64
CA ASP A 22 32.44 -15.17 9.47
C ASP A 22 32.92 -15.59 8.09
N GLU A 23 32.33 -16.63 7.49
CA GLU A 23 32.70 -17.08 6.14
C GLU A 23 32.27 -16.08 5.05
N MET A 24 31.15 -15.38 5.24
CA MET A 24 30.67 -14.33 4.33
C MET A 24 31.51 -13.06 4.42
N LEU A 25 32.02 -12.73 5.62
CA LEU A 25 32.86 -11.54 5.85
C LEU A 25 34.31 -11.73 5.41
N ASN A 26 34.82 -12.97 5.40
CA ASN A 26 36.22 -13.28 5.11
C ASN A 26 36.54 -13.69 3.67
N LYS A 27 35.56 -13.77 2.75
CA LYS A 27 35.83 -14.05 1.34
C LYS A 27 35.98 -12.76 0.54
N ASP A 28 37.23 -12.38 0.28
CA ASP A 28 37.69 -11.49 -0.80
C ASP A 28 37.43 -12.07 -2.22
N LYS A 29 36.21 -12.57 -2.43
CA LYS A 29 35.65 -12.97 -3.72
C LYS A 29 34.21 -12.46 -3.82
N ALA A 30 34.05 -11.14 -3.69
CA ALA A 30 32.81 -10.42 -4.01
C ALA A 30 32.50 -10.40 -5.53
N SER A 31 32.84 -11.47 -6.27
CA SER A 31 32.82 -11.51 -7.75
C SER A 31 31.79 -12.47 -8.35
N ALA A 32 30.88 -13.04 -7.56
CA ALA A 32 29.74 -13.81 -8.08
C ALA A 32 28.48 -13.78 -7.17
N ALA A 33 28.59 -13.20 -5.96
CA ALA A 33 27.58 -13.28 -4.90
C ALA A 33 26.59 -12.10 -4.86
N LEU A 34 26.65 -11.19 -5.84
CA LEU A 34 25.56 -10.26 -6.15
C LEU A 34 24.92 -10.72 -7.47
N GLN A 35 24.28 -11.88 -7.45
CA GLN A 35 23.00 -11.93 -8.16
C GLN A 35 22.16 -10.84 -7.49
N ASN A 36 21.86 -9.77 -8.22
CA ASN A 36 21.18 -8.60 -7.66
C ASN A 36 19.89 -9.08 -6.97
N LYS A 37 19.83 -9.00 -5.64
CA LYS A 37 18.63 -9.36 -4.90
C LYS A 37 17.47 -8.50 -5.40
N ILE A 38 16.35 -9.14 -5.72
CA ILE A 38 15.17 -8.49 -6.28
C ILE A 38 14.18 -8.22 -5.15
N GLY A 39 13.82 -6.96 -4.97
CA GLY A 39 12.76 -6.55 -4.05
C GLY A 39 11.47 -6.21 -4.80
N PHE A 40 10.35 -6.82 -4.39
CA PHE A 40 9.03 -6.37 -4.85
C PHE A 40 8.44 -5.42 -3.82
N MET A 41 8.01 -4.24 -4.28
CA MET A 41 7.43 -3.19 -3.45
C MET A 41 6.00 -2.90 -3.92
N PHE A 42 5.06 -3.07 -3.01
CA PHE A 42 3.62 -2.96 -3.24
C PHE A 42 3.10 -1.64 -2.67
N THR A 43 2.33 -0.91 -3.47
CA THR A 43 1.92 0.47 -3.18
C THR A 43 0.70 0.55 -2.27
N GLY A 44 0.57 1.69 -1.59
CA GLY A 44 -0.62 2.02 -0.82
C GLY A 44 -1.79 2.47 -1.71
N GLN A 45 -2.90 2.84 -1.05
CA GLN A 45 -4.01 3.54 -1.71
C GLN A 45 -3.54 4.90 -2.28
N GLY A 46 -4.08 5.28 -3.44
CA GLY A 46 -3.79 6.54 -4.15
C GLY A 46 -3.19 6.35 -5.55
N SER A 47 -2.86 5.12 -5.95
CA SER A 47 -2.35 4.77 -7.28
C SER A 47 -3.44 4.29 -8.25
N GLN A 48 -4.67 4.12 -7.76
CA GLN A 48 -5.77 3.54 -8.52
C GLN A 48 -6.29 4.47 -9.62
N TYR A 49 -6.65 3.88 -10.76
CA TYR A 49 -7.37 4.55 -11.85
C TYR A 49 -8.13 3.53 -12.71
N VAL A 50 -9.20 3.98 -13.36
CA VAL A 50 -9.97 3.14 -14.30
C VAL A 50 -9.08 2.68 -15.45
N GLU A 51 -9.24 1.43 -15.88
CA GLU A 51 -8.40 0.78 -16.90
C GLU A 51 -6.93 0.54 -16.48
N MET A 52 -6.60 0.60 -15.18
CA MET A 52 -5.28 0.17 -14.72
C MET A 52 -5.01 -1.30 -15.08
N GLY A 53 -3.85 -1.55 -15.70
CA GLY A 53 -3.49 -2.88 -16.21
C GLY A 53 -4.30 -3.34 -17.43
N ARG A 54 -5.15 -2.52 -18.06
CA ARG A 54 -6.04 -2.95 -19.16
C ARG A 54 -5.31 -3.65 -20.31
N LYS A 55 -4.19 -3.09 -20.76
CA LYS A 55 -3.38 -3.71 -21.83
C LYS A 55 -2.84 -5.09 -21.43
N LEU A 56 -2.50 -5.30 -20.15
CA LEU A 56 -2.05 -6.60 -19.67
C LEU A 56 -3.23 -7.56 -19.59
N TYR A 57 -4.38 -7.13 -19.09
CA TYR A 57 -5.59 -7.94 -19.08
C TYR A 57 -6.00 -8.43 -20.48
N ASP A 58 -5.91 -7.55 -21.49
CA ASP A 58 -6.27 -7.89 -22.86
C ASP A 58 -5.25 -8.84 -23.54
N ASN A 59 -3.95 -8.76 -23.18
CA ASN A 59 -2.88 -9.40 -23.96
C ASN A 59 -2.05 -10.47 -23.19
N GLU A 60 -2.12 -10.53 -21.87
CA GLU A 60 -1.30 -11.40 -21.03
C GLU A 60 -2.19 -12.39 -20.27
N GLU A 61 -2.13 -13.67 -20.64
CA GLU A 61 -2.99 -14.72 -20.07
C GLU A 61 -2.81 -14.88 -18.56
N VAL A 62 -1.57 -14.84 -18.06
CA VAL A 62 -1.27 -14.96 -16.62
C VAL A 62 -1.91 -13.81 -15.84
N PHE A 63 -1.71 -12.56 -16.30
CA PHE A 63 -2.28 -11.40 -15.63
C PHE A 63 -3.82 -11.45 -15.60
N ARG A 64 -4.44 -11.77 -16.75
CA ARG A 64 -5.89 -11.92 -16.86
C ARG A 64 -6.44 -13.01 -15.95
N SER A 65 -5.80 -14.19 -15.94
CA SER A 65 -6.21 -15.30 -15.07
C SER A 65 -6.13 -14.94 -13.58
N CYS A 66 -5.11 -14.18 -13.17
CA CYS A 66 -4.99 -13.72 -11.78
C CYS A 66 -6.08 -12.72 -11.41
N ILE A 67 -6.42 -11.77 -12.29
CA ILE A 67 -7.54 -10.85 -12.08
C ILE A 67 -8.87 -11.62 -11.97
N ASP A 68 -9.12 -12.57 -12.87
CA ASP A 68 -10.35 -13.37 -12.88
C ASP A 68 -10.47 -14.25 -11.62
N GLN A 69 -9.34 -14.79 -11.16
CA GLN A 69 -9.26 -15.52 -9.88
C GLN A 69 -9.57 -14.59 -8.70
N CYS A 70 -9.04 -13.37 -8.69
CA CYS A 70 -9.35 -12.39 -7.65
C CYS A 70 -10.84 -12.00 -7.67
N ALA A 71 -11.40 -11.78 -8.86
CA ALA A 71 -12.82 -11.46 -9.04
C ALA A 71 -13.72 -12.58 -8.49
N THR A 72 -13.36 -13.84 -8.70
CA THR A 72 -14.12 -14.99 -8.17
C THR A 72 -14.28 -14.92 -6.63
N VAL A 73 -13.26 -14.44 -5.92
CA VAL A 73 -13.31 -14.30 -4.45
C VAL A 73 -13.95 -12.98 -4.02
N LEU A 74 -13.68 -11.88 -4.74
CA LEU A 74 -14.10 -10.54 -4.34
C LEU A 74 -15.53 -10.18 -4.78
N ASP A 75 -16.00 -10.65 -5.93
CA ASP A 75 -17.33 -10.29 -6.44
C ASP A 75 -18.47 -10.59 -5.46
N PRO A 76 -18.46 -11.70 -4.69
CA PRO A 76 -19.46 -11.94 -3.64
C PRO A 76 -19.37 -10.98 -2.44
N LEU A 77 -18.23 -10.30 -2.25
CA LEU A 77 -17.94 -9.41 -1.12
C LEU A 77 -18.10 -7.93 -1.48
N LEU A 78 -18.16 -7.61 -2.77
CA LEU A 78 -18.29 -6.27 -3.29
C LEU A 78 -19.73 -6.00 -3.75
N PRO A 79 -20.23 -4.75 -3.62
CA PRO A 79 -21.57 -4.40 -4.10
C PRO A 79 -21.65 -4.35 -5.64
N VAL A 80 -20.51 -4.29 -6.34
CA VAL A 80 -20.39 -4.24 -7.80
C VAL A 80 -19.22 -5.14 -8.21
N PRO A 81 -19.33 -5.91 -9.32
CA PRO A 81 -18.26 -6.80 -9.78
C PRO A 81 -16.94 -6.06 -10.06
N LEU A 82 -15.82 -6.65 -9.63
CA LEU A 82 -14.47 -6.08 -9.71
C LEU A 82 -14.09 -5.68 -11.13
N THR A 83 -14.30 -6.59 -12.10
CA THR A 83 -13.92 -6.35 -13.50
C THR A 83 -14.83 -5.32 -14.17
N GLY A 84 -16.08 -5.19 -13.73
CA GLY A 84 -16.99 -4.16 -14.21
C GLY A 84 -16.54 -2.74 -13.83
N ILE A 85 -15.87 -2.62 -12.67
CA ILE A 85 -15.29 -1.35 -12.20
C ILE A 85 -13.96 -1.07 -12.89
N LEU A 86 -13.04 -2.06 -12.94
CA LEU A 86 -11.72 -1.89 -13.54
C LEU A 86 -11.79 -1.65 -15.06
N TYR A 87 -12.66 -2.37 -15.75
CA TYR A 87 -12.70 -2.47 -17.21
C TYR A 87 -14.12 -2.20 -17.75
N PRO A 88 -14.68 -0.99 -17.54
CA PRO A 88 -16.02 -0.66 -18.01
C PRO A 88 -16.11 -0.80 -19.53
N LYS A 89 -17.26 -1.29 -20.02
CA LYS A 89 -17.51 -1.56 -21.45
C LYS A 89 -18.00 -0.34 -22.24
N THR A 90 -18.14 0.81 -21.61
CA THR A 90 -19.02 1.88 -22.08
C THR A 90 -18.30 3.22 -22.27
N ASN A 91 -19.08 4.27 -22.59
CA ASN A 91 -18.59 5.59 -23.04
C ASN A 91 -17.84 6.38 -21.94
N ASP A 92 -17.31 7.56 -22.29
CA ASP A 92 -16.50 8.39 -21.37
C ASP A 92 -17.24 8.83 -20.09
N GLN A 93 -18.57 8.95 -20.12
CA GLN A 93 -19.35 9.31 -18.92
C GLN A 93 -19.33 8.20 -17.87
N ASP A 94 -19.36 6.94 -18.32
CA ASP A 94 -19.27 5.80 -17.43
C ASP A 94 -17.87 5.64 -16.84
N LYS A 95 -16.82 6.04 -17.57
CA LYS A 95 -15.45 6.05 -17.03
C LYS A 95 -15.31 7.01 -15.86
N THR A 96 -15.89 8.22 -15.93
CA THR A 96 -15.87 9.17 -14.81
C THR A 96 -16.57 8.59 -13.58
N LYS A 97 -17.74 7.98 -13.76
CA LYS A 97 -18.47 7.33 -12.66
C LYS A 97 -17.71 6.16 -12.06
N MET A 98 -17.05 5.33 -12.89
CA MET A 98 -16.19 4.26 -12.38
C MET A 98 -14.97 4.81 -11.66
N GLN A 99 -14.44 5.95 -12.08
CA GLN A 99 -13.32 6.59 -11.38
C GLN A 99 -13.73 7.07 -9.99
N GLU A 100 -14.89 7.73 -9.87
CA GLU A 100 -15.46 8.11 -8.56
C GLU A 100 -15.72 6.91 -7.66
N MET A 101 -16.07 5.76 -8.24
CA MET A 101 -16.25 4.50 -7.51
C MET A 101 -14.91 3.91 -7.07
N ILE A 102 -13.93 3.84 -7.96
CA ILE A 102 -12.57 3.37 -7.68
C ILE A 102 -11.93 4.19 -6.57
N ASP A 103 -12.18 5.49 -6.50
CA ASP A 103 -11.60 6.37 -5.47
C ASP A 103 -12.20 6.19 -4.08
N GLN A 104 -13.33 5.49 -3.94
CA GLN A 104 -13.86 5.10 -2.63
C GLN A 104 -13.02 3.97 -2.04
N THR A 105 -12.79 4.04 -0.73
CA THR A 105 -11.93 3.10 0.00
C THR A 105 -12.38 1.65 -0.17
N ARG A 106 -13.70 1.42 -0.14
CA ARG A 106 -14.31 0.09 -0.34
C ARG A 106 -13.85 -0.61 -1.62
N PHE A 107 -13.61 0.14 -2.70
CA PHE A 107 -13.24 -0.42 -3.99
C PHE A 107 -11.75 -0.28 -4.27
N SER A 108 -11.12 0.85 -3.95
CA SER A 108 -9.69 1.06 -4.21
C SER A 108 -8.81 -0.05 -3.62
N GLN A 109 -8.99 -0.44 -2.36
CA GLN A 109 -8.06 -1.39 -1.73
C GLN A 109 -8.12 -2.79 -2.36
N PRO A 110 -9.30 -3.41 -2.54
CA PRO A 110 -9.38 -4.72 -3.20
C PRO A 110 -8.92 -4.68 -4.66
N LEU A 111 -9.20 -3.59 -5.39
CA LEU A 111 -8.78 -3.44 -6.79
C LEU A 111 -7.26 -3.27 -6.92
N ILE A 112 -6.63 -2.47 -6.05
CA ILE A 112 -5.17 -2.34 -6.04
C ILE A 112 -4.53 -3.69 -5.70
N PHE A 113 -5.05 -4.39 -4.67
CA PHE A 113 -4.56 -5.72 -4.32
C PHE A 113 -4.57 -6.66 -5.54
N ALA A 114 -5.71 -6.76 -6.24
CA ALA A 114 -5.87 -7.67 -7.37
C ALA A 114 -4.87 -7.35 -8.51
N VAL A 115 -4.69 -6.07 -8.82
CA VAL A 115 -3.74 -5.62 -9.86
C VAL A 115 -2.30 -5.88 -9.46
N GLU A 116 -1.91 -5.53 -8.22
CA GLU A 116 -0.54 -5.72 -7.76
C GLU A 116 -0.15 -7.20 -7.63
N TYR A 117 -1.07 -8.04 -7.14
CA TYR A 117 -0.89 -9.49 -7.13
C TYR A 117 -0.71 -10.02 -8.56
N SER A 118 -1.54 -9.59 -9.51
CA SER A 118 -1.48 -10.03 -10.91
C SER A 118 -0.18 -9.56 -11.61
N LEU A 119 0.34 -8.39 -11.27
CA LEU A 119 1.65 -7.92 -11.74
C LEU A 119 2.79 -8.79 -11.19
N ALA A 120 2.74 -9.12 -9.90
CA ALA A 120 3.74 -9.98 -9.27
C ALA A 120 3.76 -11.39 -9.89
N GLU A 121 2.59 -12.01 -10.09
CA GLU A 121 2.48 -13.32 -10.73
C GLU A 121 2.92 -13.28 -12.20
N LEU A 122 2.62 -12.21 -12.94
CA LEU A 122 3.13 -12.03 -14.29
C LEU A 122 4.67 -12.00 -14.32
N LEU A 123 5.31 -11.26 -13.39
CA LEU A 123 6.77 -11.23 -13.26
C LEU A 123 7.34 -12.60 -12.90
N ARG A 124 6.73 -13.31 -11.94
CA ARG A 124 7.13 -14.66 -11.53
C ARG A 124 7.05 -15.65 -12.69
N SER A 125 5.99 -15.57 -13.50
CA SER A 125 5.84 -16.42 -14.70
C SER A 125 6.95 -16.21 -15.74
N ARG A 126 7.63 -15.05 -15.70
CA ARG A 126 8.75 -14.67 -16.58
C ARG A 126 10.11 -14.93 -15.93
N GLY A 127 10.15 -15.65 -14.81
CA GLY A 127 11.39 -15.99 -14.09
C GLY A 127 11.92 -14.88 -13.19
N VAL A 128 11.16 -13.80 -12.96
CA VAL A 128 11.51 -12.74 -12.02
C VAL A 128 10.80 -13.01 -10.69
N THR A 129 11.55 -13.53 -9.72
CA THR A 129 11.04 -13.86 -8.39
C THR A 129 11.70 -12.97 -7.33
N PRO A 130 10.94 -12.45 -6.34
CA PRO A 130 11.51 -11.58 -5.31
C PRO A 130 12.27 -12.40 -4.25
N ASP A 131 13.42 -11.87 -3.82
CA ASP A 131 14.13 -12.30 -2.60
C ASP A 131 13.54 -11.66 -1.34
N VAL A 132 12.87 -10.52 -1.51
CA VAL A 132 12.27 -9.72 -0.44
C VAL A 132 11.03 -9.04 -0.97
N VAL A 133 9.99 -8.98 -0.12
CA VAL A 133 8.78 -8.20 -0.39
C VAL A 133 8.60 -7.13 0.67
N MET A 134 8.02 -6.01 0.25
CA MET A 134 7.62 -4.92 1.14
C MET A 134 6.30 -4.36 0.63
N GLY A 135 5.39 -4.09 1.54
CA GLY A 135 4.14 -3.42 1.23
C GLY A 135 4.01 -2.11 1.97
N HIS A 136 3.28 -1.19 1.36
CA HIS A 136 2.98 0.10 1.94
C HIS A 136 1.50 0.16 2.31
N SER A 137 1.18 0.18 3.60
CA SER A 137 -0.21 0.16 4.09
C SER A 137 -1.01 -1.01 3.48
N ILE A 138 -1.88 -0.77 2.51
CA ILE A 138 -2.65 -1.85 1.85
C ILE A 138 -1.77 -2.80 1.02
N GLY A 139 -0.62 -2.33 0.53
CA GLY A 139 0.35 -3.17 -0.18
C GLY A 139 0.94 -4.27 0.71
N GLU A 140 0.86 -4.16 2.04
CA GLU A 140 1.33 -5.20 2.96
C GLU A 140 0.54 -6.49 2.84
N TYR A 141 -0.74 -6.40 2.52
CA TYR A 141 -1.59 -7.56 2.27
C TYR A 141 -1.11 -8.30 1.02
N VAL A 142 -0.77 -7.57 -0.05
CA VAL A 142 -0.19 -8.16 -1.27
C VAL A 142 1.16 -8.79 -0.97
N ALA A 143 2.04 -8.08 -0.26
CA ALA A 143 3.35 -8.58 0.13
C ALA A 143 3.24 -9.89 0.94
N ALA A 144 2.35 -9.94 1.93
CA ALA A 144 2.13 -11.12 2.76
C ALA A 144 1.59 -12.31 1.94
N THR A 145 0.69 -12.06 0.98
CA THR A 145 0.22 -13.09 0.05
C THR A 145 1.33 -13.60 -0.86
N ILE A 146 2.15 -12.72 -1.44
CA ILE A 146 3.26 -13.11 -2.32
C ILE A 146 4.36 -13.87 -1.55
N ALA A 147 4.60 -13.50 -0.29
CA ALA A 147 5.52 -14.24 0.60
C ALA A 147 4.95 -15.59 1.09
N GLY A 148 3.67 -15.89 0.84
CA GLY A 148 3.03 -17.13 1.31
C GLY A 148 2.65 -17.13 2.79
N VAL A 149 2.65 -15.98 3.46
CA VAL A 149 2.21 -15.85 4.87
C VAL A 149 0.70 -16.08 4.99
N MET A 150 -0.06 -15.72 3.96
CA MET A 150 -1.50 -16.00 3.85
C MET A 150 -1.87 -16.42 2.43
N SER A 151 -2.95 -17.17 2.30
CA SER A 151 -3.48 -17.57 1.00
C SER A 151 -3.99 -16.35 0.22
N LEU A 152 -4.11 -16.46 -1.11
CA LEU A 152 -4.74 -15.44 -1.94
C LEU A 152 -6.18 -15.17 -1.48
N GLU A 153 -6.93 -16.24 -1.19
CA GLU A 153 -8.33 -16.13 -0.77
C GLU A 153 -8.48 -15.38 0.56
N ASP A 154 -7.64 -15.69 1.55
CA ASP A 154 -7.67 -15.00 2.85
C ASP A 154 -7.21 -13.55 2.72
N GLY A 155 -6.17 -13.28 1.92
CA GLY A 155 -5.69 -11.93 1.63
C GLY A 155 -6.79 -11.05 1.02
N LEU A 156 -7.50 -11.58 0.02
CA LEU A 156 -8.61 -10.90 -0.65
C LEU A 156 -9.80 -10.66 0.29
N LYS A 157 -10.19 -11.66 1.12
CA LYS A 157 -11.26 -11.50 2.11
C LYS A 157 -10.90 -10.44 3.15
N LEU A 158 -9.66 -10.47 3.64
CA LEU A 158 -9.18 -9.56 4.67
C LEU A 158 -9.10 -8.13 4.17
N ILE A 159 -8.61 -7.90 2.95
CA ILE A 159 -8.55 -6.54 2.38
C ILE A 159 -9.94 -6.00 2.05
N ALA A 160 -10.86 -6.86 1.59
CA ALA A 160 -12.26 -6.47 1.36
C ALA A 160 -12.94 -6.03 2.66
N GLU A 161 -12.76 -6.80 3.74
CA GLU A 161 -13.37 -6.47 5.03
C GLU A 161 -12.73 -5.20 5.65
N ARG A 162 -11.41 -5.05 5.56
CA ARG A 162 -10.72 -3.82 5.96
C ARG A 162 -11.27 -2.61 5.22
N ALA A 163 -11.39 -2.71 3.90
CA ALA A 163 -11.88 -1.64 3.05
C ALA A 163 -13.32 -1.28 3.42
N ARG A 164 -14.18 -2.28 3.64
CA ARG A 164 -15.56 -2.11 4.10
C ARG A 164 -15.64 -1.39 5.44
N ILE A 165 -14.90 -1.84 6.45
CA ILE A 165 -14.90 -1.23 7.79
C ILE A 165 -14.45 0.24 7.72
N MET A 166 -13.39 0.53 6.95
CA MET A 166 -12.90 1.90 6.79
C MET A 166 -13.89 2.81 6.07
N ASP A 167 -14.62 2.27 5.10
CA ASP A 167 -15.62 2.99 4.30
C ASP A 167 -16.94 3.21 5.07
N ASP A 168 -17.36 2.22 5.86
CA ASP A 168 -18.55 2.29 6.73
C ASP A 168 -18.31 3.10 8.01
N ALA A 169 -17.05 3.33 8.38
CA ALA A 169 -16.73 4.13 9.56
C ALA A 169 -17.39 5.51 9.43
N PRO A 170 -18.01 6.04 10.52
CA PRO A 170 -18.60 7.36 10.49
C PRO A 170 -17.58 8.37 9.95
N GLN A 171 -18.04 9.26 9.06
CA GLN A 171 -17.26 10.40 8.59
C GLN A 171 -17.00 11.32 9.79
N ASN A 172 -16.02 10.95 10.59
CA ASN A 172 -15.51 11.77 11.67
C ASN A 172 -14.71 12.92 11.06
N ASP A 173 -14.40 13.94 11.84
CA ASP A 173 -13.50 15.01 11.43
C ASP A 173 -12.04 14.54 11.27
N GLY A 174 -11.79 13.23 11.18
CA GLY A 174 -10.47 12.64 10.97
C GLY A 174 -9.91 13.01 9.61
N VAL A 175 -8.66 13.47 9.59
CA VAL A 175 -7.93 13.83 8.37
C VAL A 175 -6.51 13.30 8.41
N MET A 176 -5.88 13.24 7.24
CA MET A 176 -4.46 12.96 7.11
C MET A 176 -3.80 14.14 6.39
N ALA A 177 -2.71 14.67 6.93
CA ALA A 177 -1.95 15.76 6.33
C ALA A 177 -0.54 15.28 6.02
N ALA A 178 -0.17 15.34 4.74
CA ALA A 178 1.16 14.98 4.31
C ALA A 178 2.04 16.22 4.19
N CYS A 179 3.20 16.22 4.85
CA CYS A 179 4.07 17.40 5.00
C CYS A 179 5.52 17.11 4.62
N ARG A 180 6.24 18.15 4.20
CA ARG A 180 7.66 18.08 3.81
C ARG A 180 8.60 18.36 4.99
N LEU A 181 8.44 17.59 6.07
CA LEU A 181 9.19 17.71 7.32
C LEU A 181 9.76 16.36 7.73
N SER A 182 10.77 16.39 8.60
CA SER A 182 11.28 15.19 9.27
C SER A 182 10.34 14.72 10.37
N GLU A 183 10.47 13.45 10.75
CA GLU A 183 9.71 12.87 11.86
C GLU A 183 9.96 13.64 13.17
N GLU A 184 11.20 13.99 13.45
CA GLU A 184 11.58 14.75 14.66
C GLU A 184 10.88 16.11 14.72
N GLU A 185 10.83 16.84 13.61
CA GLU A 185 10.11 18.13 13.53
C GLU A 185 8.61 17.92 13.80
N VAL A 186 8.01 16.90 13.18
CA VAL A 186 6.58 16.59 13.36
C VAL A 186 6.26 16.21 14.81
N LEU A 187 7.08 15.38 15.45
CA LEU A 187 6.91 14.99 16.84
C LEU A 187 7.00 16.20 17.79
N LYS A 188 7.92 17.15 17.53
CA LYS A 188 7.98 18.43 18.27
C LYS A 188 6.70 19.25 18.10
N GLY A 189 6.15 19.29 16.89
CA GLY A 189 4.87 19.94 16.60
C GLY A 189 3.70 19.31 17.35
N ILE A 190 3.62 17.98 17.36
CA ILE A 190 2.61 17.21 18.08
C ILE A 190 2.71 17.44 19.60
N ALA A 191 3.93 17.48 20.15
CA ALA A 191 4.13 17.80 21.57
C ALA A 191 3.70 19.24 21.91
N SER A 192 3.84 20.19 20.98
CA SER A 192 3.51 21.60 21.23
C SER A 192 2.01 21.92 21.29
N VAL A 193 1.14 21.02 20.81
CA VAL A 193 -0.32 21.22 20.80
C VAL A 193 -1.04 20.58 22.00
N GLY A 194 -0.31 19.88 22.88
CA GLY A 194 -0.81 19.33 24.15
C GLY A 194 -0.34 17.89 24.44
N GLU A 195 -0.34 17.53 25.72
CA GLU A 195 0.03 16.20 26.25
C GLU A 195 -1.17 15.43 26.83
N ASP A 196 -2.40 15.88 26.55
CA ASP A 196 -3.62 15.27 27.09
C ASP A 196 -3.84 13.85 26.52
N GLU A 197 -4.32 12.93 27.37
CA GLU A 197 -4.73 11.56 27.01
C GLU A 197 -5.84 11.53 25.96
N THR A 198 -6.52 12.67 25.74
CA THR A 198 -7.56 12.84 24.72
C THR A 198 -7.03 13.22 23.32
N ARG A 199 -5.71 13.43 23.16
CA ARG A 199 -5.07 13.79 21.88
C ARG A 199 -5.24 12.68 20.86
N THR A 200 -5.69 13.05 19.66
CA THR A 200 -5.90 12.13 18.54
C THR A 200 -4.85 12.24 17.45
N VAL A 201 -4.08 13.34 17.41
CA VAL A 201 -3.05 13.56 16.41
C VAL A 201 -1.80 12.70 16.64
N SER A 202 -1.34 12.03 15.58
CA SER A 202 -0.16 11.15 15.60
C SER A 202 0.57 11.16 14.25
N VAL A 203 1.82 10.69 14.24
CA VAL A 203 2.51 10.36 13.00
C VAL A 203 1.85 9.11 12.41
N ALA A 204 1.19 9.27 11.28
CA ALA A 204 0.60 8.16 10.53
C ALA A 204 1.63 7.43 9.67
N ALA A 205 2.67 8.14 9.21
CA ALA A 205 3.69 7.56 8.35
C ALA A 205 4.96 8.37 8.25
N VAL A 206 6.09 7.68 8.12
CA VAL A 206 7.40 8.25 7.73
C VAL A 206 7.83 7.65 6.39
N ASN A 207 7.54 8.35 5.29
CA ASN A 207 7.85 7.86 3.93
C ASN A 207 9.28 8.20 3.50
N GLY A 208 9.98 9.04 4.26
CA GLY A 208 11.35 9.42 4.01
C GLY A 208 11.79 10.58 4.91
N PRO A 209 13.06 11.01 4.82
CA PRO A 209 13.66 11.97 5.75
C PRO A 209 12.94 13.32 5.85
N LYS A 210 12.18 13.69 4.80
CA LYS A 210 11.35 14.92 4.76
C LYS A 210 9.97 14.66 4.15
N SER A 211 9.38 13.50 4.43
CA SER A 211 8.08 13.12 3.89
C SER A 211 7.29 12.35 4.93
N VAL A 212 6.56 13.08 5.77
CA VAL A 212 5.81 12.53 6.90
C VAL A 212 4.32 12.80 6.72
N VAL A 213 3.49 11.85 7.12
CA VAL A 213 2.03 12.00 7.19
C VAL A 213 1.61 12.03 8.65
N VAL A 214 0.75 12.99 8.97
CA VAL A 214 0.13 13.15 10.29
C VAL A 214 -1.35 12.81 10.16
N SER A 215 -1.92 12.06 11.08
CA SER A 215 -3.36 11.77 11.12
C SER A 215 -3.96 12.13 12.46
N GLY A 216 -5.25 12.45 12.48
CA GLY A 216 -5.99 12.78 13.70
C GLY A 216 -7.22 13.61 13.38
N LYS A 217 -7.88 14.16 14.40
CA LYS A 217 -8.97 15.13 14.22
C LYS A 217 -8.46 16.37 13.49
N ARG A 218 -9.28 16.91 12.58
CA ARG A 218 -8.95 18.06 11.72
C ARG A 218 -8.36 19.23 12.50
N GLY A 219 -9.01 19.62 13.60
CA GLY A 219 -8.56 20.74 14.42
C GLY A 219 -7.16 20.53 15.00
N GLU A 220 -6.84 19.32 15.44
CA GLU A 220 -5.52 18.99 16.00
C GLU A 220 -4.45 18.92 14.91
N VAL A 221 -4.75 18.31 13.77
CA VAL A 221 -3.84 18.25 12.62
C VAL A 221 -3.53 19.66 12.13
N GLU A 222 -4.54 20.52 11.97
CA GLU A 222 -4.37 21.92 11.59
C GLU A 222 -3.56 22.71 12.63
N ALA A 223 -3.75 22.45 13.93
CA ALA A 223 -2.97 23.07 15.00
C ALA A 223 -1.48 22.68 14.91
N VAL A 224 -1.17 21.39 14.67
CA VAL A 224 0.22 20.92 14.47
C VAL A 224 0.84 21.58 13.26
N MET A 225 0.13 21.61 12.13
CA MET A 225 0.63 22.24 10.90
C MET A 225 0.83 23.76 11.07
N LYS A 226 0.00 24.43 11.89
CA LYS A 226 0.17 25.84 12.25
C LYS A 226 1.39 26.05 13.14
N ALA A 227 1.58 25.22 14.17
CA ALA A 227 2.73 25.29 15.08
C ALA A 227 4.07 25.12 14.34
N LEU A 228 4.09 24.21 13.36
CA LEU A 228 5.24 23.96 12.49
C LEU A 228 5.41 24.98 11.36
N LYS A 229 4.54 26.02 11.30
CA LYS A 229 4.56 27.10 10.30
C LYS A 229 4.56 26.58 8.84
N VAL A 230 3.82 25.51 8.60
CA VAL A 230 3.81 24.76 7.32
C VAL A 230 2.81 25.39 6.34
N GLY A 231 2.81 26.72 6.19
CA GLY A 231 1.86 27.42 5.31
C GLY A 231 1.97 26.94 3.85
N GLY A 232 0.93 26.27 3.34
CA GLY A 232 0.86 25.74 1.97
C GLY A 232 1.79 24.55 1.67
N ARG A 233 2.47 23.98 2.67
CA ARG A 233 3.45 22.89 2.53
C ARG A 233 2.92 21.52 2.94
N TYR A 234 1.60 21.40 3.15
CA TYR A 234 0.92 20.15 3.40
C TYR A 234 -0.35 20.02 2.55
N LYS A 235 -0.75 18.78 2.28
CA LYS A 235 -2.00 18.42 1.62
C LYS A 235 -2.85 17.61 2.58
N LEU A 236 -4.12 18.00 2.75
CA LEU A 236 -5.17 17.24 3.44
C LEU A 236 -5.81 16.20 2.51
#